data_AF-A0A842RZD6-F1
#
_entry.id   AF-A0A842RZD6-F1
#
_cell.length_a   1.000
_cell.length_b   1.000
_cell.length_c   1.000
_cell.angle_alpha   90.00
_cell.angle_beta   90.00
_cell.angle_gamma   90.00
#
_symmetry.space_group_name_H-M   'P 1'
#
loop_
_entity.id
_entity.type
_entity.pdbx_description
1 polymer ?
#
loop_
_entity_poly.entity_id
_entity_poly.type
_entity_poly.pdbx_seq_one_letter_code
_entity_poly.pdbx_strand_id
1 'polypeptide(L)'
;MNKIKIKGARIHNLKNIDIDIPKDKIILITGVSGSGKSSLAFDTIFEEGRNRYLHSIGFPPKFEDEKPFDLIDGLSPTVAVEQRTLRAVNPRSTIGTRSKLYNYLRMFYSAEGQLICPICKEPVNEGLECDLCGMVVDRLQIKHFSFNEPSGIRWGYHLRGQNVSKL
;
A
#
# COMPACT_ATOMS: atom_id res chain seq x y z
N MET A 1 31.15 10.07 1.84
CA MET A 1 30.71 10.37 3.23
C MET A 1 29.96 9.17 3.79
N ASN A 2 30.46 8.55 4.87
CA ASN A 2 29.93 7.28 5.39
C ASN A 2 29.08 7.40 6.67
N LYS A 3 28.51 8.60 6.92
CA LYS A 3 27.67 8.88 8.09
C LYS A 3 26.60 9.91 7.77
N ILE A 4 25.48 9.83 8.49
CA ILE A 4 24.43 10.83 8.57
C ILE A 4 24.79 11.73 9.76
N LYS A 5 24.92 13.03 9.52
CA LYS A 5 25.23 14.01 10.57
C LYS A 5 23.95 14.76 10.92
N ILE A 6 23.65 14.86 12.21
CA ILE A 6 22.52 15.60 12.74
C ILE A 6 23.09 16.59 13.75
N LYS A 7 22.79 17.88 13.56
CA LYS A 7 23.25 18.97 14.41
C LYS A 7 22.08 19.80 14.93
N GLY A 8 22.11 20.03 16.24
CA GLY A 8 21.14 20.85 16.95
C GLY A 8 19.70 20.40 16.80
N ALA A 9 19.41 19.09 16.82
CA ALA A 9 18.02 18.63 16.71
C ALA A 9 17.21 19.02 17.96
N ARG A 10 16.08 19.71 17.74
CA ARG A 10 15.22 20.36 18.75
C ARG A 10 13.73 20.02 18.60
N ILE A 11 13.39 18.98 17.84
CA ILE A 11 12.00 18.54 17.66
C ILE A 11 11.45 17.97 18.98
N HIS A 12 10.29 18.48 19.41
CA HIS A 12 9.60 18.04 20.64
C HIS A 12 10.51 18.09 21.89
N ASN A 13 10.79 16.94 22.50
CA ASN A 13 11.58 16.83 23.74
C ASN A 13 13.10 16.79 23.49
N LEU A 14 13.56 16.93 22.24
CA LEU A 14 14.99 16.90 21.93
C LEU A 14 15.68 18.17 22.42
N LYS A 15 16.75 17.99 23.20
CA LYS A 15 17.48 19.09 23.87
C LYS A 15 18.71 19.52 23.07
N ASN A 16 18.51 20.00 21.84
CA ASN A 16 19.57 20.49 20.97
C ASN A 16 20.71 19.48 20.78
N ILE A 17 20.36 18.28 20.32
CA ILE A 17 21.30 17.15 20.27
C ILE A 17 22.09 17.09 18.96
N ASP A 18 23.35 16.67 19.09
CA ASP A 18 24.26 16.39 17.98
C ASP A 18 24.55 14.90 17.90
N ILE A 19 24.31 14.27 16.76
CA ILE A 19 24.52 12.84 16.57
C ILE A 19 25.11 12.56 15.19
N ASP A 20 26.12 11.69 15.15
CA ASP A 20 26.63 11.08 13.94
C ASP A 20 26.19 9.62 13.86
N ILE A 21 25.44 9.25 12.82
CA ILE A 21 24.90 7.92 12.61
C ILE A 21 25.66 7.24 11.45
N PRO A 22 26.29 6.07 11.64
CA PRO A 22 27.00 5.38 10.56
C PRO A 22 26.03 4.88 9.48
N LYS A 23 26.39 5.01 8.21
CA LYS A 23 25.59 4.43 7.12
C LYS A 23 25.78 2.93 7.02
N ASP A 24 24.84 2.26 6.35
CA ASP A 24 24.89 0.84 6.00
C ASP A 24 25.03 -0.09 7.23
N LYS A 25 24.43 0.33 8.35
CA LYS A 25 24.36 -0.42 9.61
C LYS A 25 22.92 -0.52 10.08
N ILE A 26 22.63 -1.59 10.82
CA ILE A 26 21.41 -1.69 11.63
C ILE A 26 21.66 -0.90 12.91
N ILE A 27 20.91 0.18 13.10
CA ILE A 27 21.02 1.06 14.26
C ILE A 27 19.80 0.91 15.13
N LEU A 28 20.03 0.62 16.40
CA LEU A 28 18.99 0.56 17.41
C LEU A 28 18.99 1.85 18.24
N ILE A 29 17.87 2.57 18.25
CA ILE A 29 17.65 3.72 19.12
C ILE A 29 16.86 3.24 20.34
N THR A 30 17.49 3.28 21.52
CA THR A 30 16.92 2.78 22.78
C THR A 30 16.85 3.87 23.85
N GLY A 31 16.12 3.62 24.93
CA GLY A 31 15.92 4.53 26.05
C GLY A 31 14.50 4.53 26.64
N VAL A 32 14.36 5.06 27.85
CA VAL A 32 13.09 5.13 28.60
C VAL A 32 11.97 5.81 27.83
N SER A 33 10.70 5.46 28.08
CA SER A 33 9.55 6.12 27.43
C SER A 33 9.65 7.66 27.56
N GLY A 34 9.29 8.38 26.50
CA GLY A 34 9.35 9.84 26.47
C GLY A 34 10.75 10.46 26.24
N SER A 35 11.82 9.66 26.16
CA SER A 35 13.20 10.17 25.98
C SER A 35 13.51 10.82 24.61
N GLY A 36 12.53 10.91 23.70
CA GLY A 36 12.71 11.52 22.37
C GLY A 36 13.16 10.56 21.26
N LYS A 37 13.16 9.23 21.48
CA LYS A 37 13.52 8.23 20.44
C LYS A 37 12.70 8.38 19.16
N SER A 38 11.37 8.42 19.31
CA SER A 38 10.45 8.57 18.19
C SER A 38 10.61 9.94 17.53
N SER A 39 10.86 10.99 18.32
CA SER A 39 11.12 12.33 17.79
C SER A 39 12.39 12.41 16.97
N LEU A 40 13.45 11.71 17.38
CA LEU A 40 14.66 11.59 16.57
C LEU A 40 14.45 10.73 15.32
N ALA A 41 13.85 9.55 15.47
CA ALA A 41 13.73 8.58 14.36
C ALA A 41 12.68 8.99 13.31
N PHE A 42 11.46 9.31 13.75
CA PHE A 42 10.33 9.57 12.87
C PHE A 42 10.20 11.06 12.56
N ASP A 43 10.11 11.89 13.61
CA ASP A 43 9.80 13.31 13.41
C ASP A 43 10.98 14.12 12.86
N THR A 44 12.23 13.65 13.09
CA THR A 44 13.45 14.30 12.57
C THR A 44 13.99 13.58 11.33
N ILE A 45 14.52 12.37 11.50
CA ILE A 45 15.26 11.66 10.43
C ILE A 45 14.35 11.29 9.27
N PHE A 46 13.23 10.61 9.56
CA PHE A 46 12.32 10.16 8.51
C PHE A 46 11.64 11.33 7.80
N GLU A 47 11.07 12.28 8.54
CA GLU A 47 10.38 13.44 7.96
C GLU A 47 11.31 14.28 7.08
N GLU A 48 12.53 14.59 7.53
CA GLU A 48 13.48 15.36 6.72
C GLU A 48 13.94 14.58 5.48
N GLY A 49 14.22 13.27 5.62
CA GLY A 49 14.58 12.43 4.47
C GLY A 49 13.46 12.35 3.43
N ARG A 50 12.20 12.27 3.89
CA ARG A 50 11.02 12.30 3.04
C ARG A 50 10.87 13.66 2.35
N ASN A 51 11.02 14.75 3.10
CA ASN A 51 10.90 16.12 2.59
C ASN A 51 11.92 16.40 1.48
N ARG A 52 13.19 16.01 1.68
CA ARG A 52 14.24 16.11 0.66
C ARG A 52 13.94 15.31 -0.59
N TYR A 53 13.46 14.07 -0.43
CA TYR A 53 13.10 13.22 -1.56
C TYR A 53 11.94 13.83 -2.37
N LEU A 54 10.88 14.26 -1.69
CA LEU A 54 9.74 14.92 -2.33
C LEU A 54 10.15 16.20 -3.07
N HIS A 55 11.02 17.01 -2.46
CA HIS A 55 11.57 18.19 -3.11
C HIS A 55 12.37 17.86 -4.37
N SER A 56 13.15 16.77 -4.35
CA SER A 56 13.94 16.33 -5.52
C SER A 56 13.09 15.90 -6.72
N ILE A 57 11.83 15.50 -6.49
CA ILE A 57 10.89 15.10 -7.55
C ILE A 57 9.85 16.20 -7.86
N GLY A 58 10.07 17.43 -7.39
CA GLY A 58 9.29 18.61 -7.78
C GLY A 58 8.09 18.94 -6.89
N PHE A 59 7.94 18.31 -5.71
CA PHE A 59 6.95 18.78 -4.73
C PHE A 59 7.45 20.07 -4.07
N PRO A 60 6.57 21.06 -3.86
CA PRO A 60 6.94 22.29 -3.18
C PRO A 60 7.36 21.98 -1.74
N PRO A 61 8.34 22.71 -1.19
CA PRO A 61 8.69 22.58 0.21
C PRO A 61 7.47 22.96 1.07
N LYS A 62 7.32 22.31 2.23
CA LYS A 62 6.43 22.82 3.25
C LYS A 62 6.94 24.20 3.69
N PHE A 63 6.06 25.18 3.70
CA PHE A 63 6.32 26.47 4.32
C PHE A 63 6.27 26.24 5.85
N GLU A 64 7.41 25.92 6.45
CA GLU A 64 7.59 25.89 7.90
C GLU A 64 8.43 27.11 8.30
N ASP A 65 7.98 27.84 9.32
CA ASP A 65 8.57 29.12 9.74
C ASP A 65 10.01 28.94 10.27
N GLU A 66 10.30 27.83 10.96
CA GLU A 66 11.64 27.52 11.46
C GLU A 66 11.96 26.03 11.39
N LYS A 67 13.17 25.71 10.90
CA LYS A 67 13.68 24.33 10.94
C LYS A 67 14.08 23.97 12.38
N PRO A 68 13.56 22.88 12.94
CA PRO A 68 13.87 22.46 14.31
C PRO A 68 15.21 21.71 14.42
N PHE A 69 16.18 22.05 13.57
CA PHE A 69 17.54 21.54 13.54
C PHE A 69 18.47 22.52 12.82
N ASP A 70 19.76 22.48 13.12
CA ASP A 70 20.76 23.37 12.49
C ASP A 70 21.26 22.79 11.16
N LEU A 71 21.61 21.51 11.16
CA LEU A 71 22.07 20.81 9.97
C LEU A 71 21.70 19.34 10.05
N ILE A 72 21.17 18.81 8.95
CA ILE A 72 21.14 17.38 8.73
C ILE A 72 21.81 17.10 7.38
N ASP A 73 22.77 16.19 7.35
CA ASP A 73 23.57 15.92 6.15
C ASP A 73 23.79 14.42 5.97
N GLY A 74 23.96 14.00 4.73
CA GLY A 74 24.12 12.61 4.37
C GLY A 74 22.85 11.76 4.50
N LEU A 75 21.66 12.34 4.66
CA LEU A 75 20.41 11.57 4.62
C LEU A 75 20.19 10.95 3.23
N SER A 76 19.80 9.68 3.21
CA SER A 76 19.24 9.00 2.04
C SER A 76 17.71 9.17 2.04
N PRO A 77 17.00 8.89 0.94
CA PRO A 77 15.54 8.76 0.97
C PRO A 77 15.09 7.78 2.06
N THR A 78 14.10 8.18 2.85
CA THR A 78 13.67 7.46 4.04
C THR A 78 12.30 6.83 3.87
N VAL A 79 12.10 5.68 4.50
CA VAL A 79 10.81 4.97 4.59
C VAL A 79 10.57 4.61 6.05
N ALA A 80 9.42 5.00 6.59
CA ALA A 80 8.99 4.62 7.92
C ALA A 80 8.13 3.36 7.86
N VAL A 81 8.46 2.38 8.70
CA VAL A 81 7.65 1.19 8.94
C VAL A 81 7.14 1.27 10.37
N GLU A 82 5.92 1.76 10.54
CA GLU A 82 5.29 1.97 11.84
C GLU A 82 4.11 1.02 12.04
N GLN A 83 3.89 0.59 13.29
CA GLN A 83 2.66 -0.08 13.69
C GLN A 83 1.55 0.96 13.94
N ARG A 84 1.19 1.75 12.92
CA ARG A 84 -0.07 2.50 12.98
C ARG A 84 -1.20 1.52 12.81
N THR A 85 -1.94 1.24 13.89
CA THR A 85 -3.21 0.54 13.79
C THR A 85 -4.09 1.35 12.83
N LEU A 86 -4.33 0.80 11.65
CA LEU A 86 -5.20 1.41 10.64
C LEU A 86 -6.62 1.40 11.21
N ARG A 87 -6.98 2.50 11.88
CA ARG A 87 -8.24 2.63 12.65
C ARG A 87 -9.49 2.45 11.77
N ALA A 88 -9.36 2.60 10.45
CA ALA A 88 -10.40 2.29 9.49
C ALA A 88 -10.15 0.90 8.88
N VAL A 89 -10.76 -0.14 9.47
CA VAL A 89 -10.84 -1.45 8.84
C VAL A 89 -11.90 -1.36 7.74
N ASN A 90 -11.49 -1.05 6.51
CA ASN A 90 -12.39 -1.18 5.37
C ASN A 90 -12.65 -2.67 5.13
N PRO A 91 -13.90 -3.17 5.20
CA PRO A 91 -14.21 -4.60 5.03
C PRO A 91 -13.74 -5.19 3.69
N ARG A 92 -13.50 -4.37 2.67
CA ARG A 92 -12.96 -4.79 1.36
C ARG A 92 -11.43 -4.86 1.33
N SER A 93 -10.76 -4.49 2.43
CA SER A 93 -9.30 -4.58 2.57
C SER A 93 -8.91 -5.94 3.14
N THR A 94 -8.29 -6.78 2.32
CA THR A 94 -7.75 -8.09 2.69
C THR A 94 -6.23 -8.05 2.58
N ILE A 95 -5.56 -9.13 3.00
CA ILE A 95 -4.11 -9.30 2.78
C ILE A 95 -3.79 -9.18 1.29
N GLY A 96 -4.60 -9.82 0.44
CA GLY A 96 -4.40 -9.79 -1.01
C GLY A 96 -4.51 -8.38 -1.62
N THR A 97 -5.42 -7.52 -1.14
CA THR A 97 -5.52 -6.15 -1.66
C THR A 97 -4.41 -5.24 -1.14
N ARG A 98 -3.91 -5.48 0.08
CA ARG A 98 -2.80 -4.73 0.68
C ARG A 98 -1.43 -5.10 0.09
N SER A 99 -1.17 -6.38 -0.12
CA SER A 99 0.06 -6.86 -0.76
C SER A 99 0.08 -6.66 -2.28
N LYS A 100 -1.02 -6.18 -2.86
CA LYS A 100 -1.27 -6.11 -4.32
C LYS A 100 -1.33 -7.47 -5.03
N LEU A 101 -1.18 -8.59 -4.31
CA LEU A 101 -1.33 -9.93 -4.86
C LEU A 101 -2.67 -10.11 -5.59
N TYR A 102 -3.73 -9.53 -5.04
CA TYR A 102 -5.05 -9.58 -5.66
C TYR A 102 -5.03 -9.02 -7.08
N ASN A 103 -4.31 -7.93 -7.36
CA ASN A 103 -4.25 -7.38 -8.72
C ASN A 103 -3.62 -8.36 -9.72
N TYR A 104 -2.55 -9.05 -9.33
CA TYR A 104 -1.92 -10.07 -10.16
C TYR A 104 -2.86 -11.24 -10.42
N LEU A 105 -3.57 -11.72 -9.40
CA LEU A 105 -4.58 -12.76 -9.56
C LEU A 105 -5.69 -12.33 -10.53
N ARG A 106 -6.20 -11.10 -10.42
CA ARG A 106 -7.22 -10.60 -11.35
C ARG A 106 -6.75 -10.58 -12.80
N MET A 107 -5.49 -10.20 -13.04
CA MET A 107 -4.89 -10.23 -14.38
C MET A 107 -4.74 -11.67 -14.87
N PHE A 108 -4.20 -12.55 -14.02
CA PHE A 108 -4.01 -13.97 -14.33
C PHE A 108 -5.32 -14.66 -14.72
N TYR A 109 -6.37 -14.53 -13.90
CA TYR A 109 -7.66 -15.16 -14.19
C TYR A 109 -8.45 -14.48 -15.31
N SER A 110 -8.18 -13.20 -15.60
CA SER A 110 -8.74 -12.57 -16.79
C SER A 110 -8.09 -13.09 -18.08
N ALA A 111 -6.83 -13.53 -18.01
CA ALA A 111 -6.09 -14.05 -19.16
C ALA A 111 -6.31 -15.57 -19.35
N GLU A 112 -6.17 -16.36 -18.29
CA GLU A 112 -6.09 -17.83 -18.33
C GLU A 112 -7.31 -18.52 -17.66
N GLY A 113 -8.28 -17.75 -17.16
CA GLY A 113 -9.44 -18.31 -16.46
C GLY A 113 -10.37 -19.06 -17.40
N GLN A 114 -10.55 -20.36 -17.15
CA GLN A 114 -11.56 -21.15 -17.85
C GLN A 114 -12.97 -20.69 -17.46
N LEU A 115 -13.77 -20.35 -18.48
CA LEU A 115 -15.17 -19.96 -18.29
C LEU A 115 -16.02 -21.20 -18.02
N ILE A 116 -16.88 -21.10 -17.01
CA ILE A 116 -17.83 -22.15 -16.63
C ILE A 116 -19.24 -21.61 -16.78
N CYS A 117 -20.12 -22.38 -17.41
CA CYS A 117 -21.53 -22.04 -17.54
C CYS A 117 -22.17 -21.92 -16.14
N PRO A 118 -22.86 -20.81 -15.81
CA PRO A 118 -23.48 -20.65 -14.50
C PRO A 118 -24.65 -21.61 -14.26
N ILE A 119 -25.29 -22.10 -15.33
CA ILE A 119 -26.43 -23.03 -15.27
C ILE A 119 -25.93 -24.47 -15.23
N CYS A 120 -25.18 -24.89 -16.25
CA CYS A 120 -24.80 -26.29 -16.44
C CYS A 120 -23.54 -26.71 -15.68
N LYS A 121 -22.73 -25.75 -15.19
CA LYS A 121 -21.43 -25.99 -14.54
C LYS A 121 -20.35 -26.65 -15.40
N GLU A 122 -20.58 -26.74 -16.71
CA GLU A 122 -19.60 -27.22 -17.68
C GLU A 122 -18.75 -26.08 -18.26
N PRO A 123 -17.53 -26.39 -18.76
CA PRO A 123 -16.73 -25.46 -19.53
C PRO A 123 -17.49 -24.85 -20.71
N VAL A 124 -17.29 -23.56 -20.93
CA VAL A 124 -17.82 -22.85 -22.10
C VAL A 124 -16.83 -22.99 -23.26
N ASN A 125 -17.35 -23.13 -24.48
CA ASN A 125 -16.54 -23.22 -25.68
C ASN A 125 -15.84 -21.89 -26.02
N GLU A 126 -14.96 -21.91 -27.04
CA GLU A 126 -14.22 -20.71 -27.48
C GLU A 126 -15.12 -19.59 -28.00
N GLY A 127 -16.31 -19.93 -28.50
CA GLY A 127 -17.36 -19.01 -28.95
C GLY A 127 -18.12 -18.33 -27.82
N LEU A 128 -17.76 -18.60 -26.56
CA LEU A 128 -18.43 -18.09 -25.36
C LEU A 128 -19.87 -18.59 -25.19
N GLU A 129 -20.22 -19.72 -25.80
CA GLU A 129 -21.53 -20.35 -25.70
C GLU A 129 -21.44 -21.70 -24.98
N CYS A 130 -22.42 -22.01 -24.15
CA CYS A 130 -22.53 -23.32 -23.51
C CYS A 130 -23.19 -24.33 -24.46
N ASP A 131 -22.49 -25.42 -24.80
CA ASP A 131 -22.99 -26.43 -25.74
C ASP A 131 -24.26 -27.16 -25.26
N LEU A 132 -24.52 -27.17 -23.94
CA LEU A 132 -25.66 -27.89 -23.36
C LEU A 132 -26.94 -27.07 -23.30
N CYS A 133 -26.86 -25.76 -23.07
CA CYS A 133 -28.03 -24.91 -22.84
C CYS A 133 -28.09 -23.66 -23.72
N GLY A 134 -27.12 -23.45 -24.61
CA GLY A 134 -27.03 -22.29 -25.50
C GLY A 134 -26.76 -20.97 -24.77
N MET A 135 -26.37 -21.01 -23.49
CA MET A 135 -26.11 -19.79 -22.73
C MET A 135 -24.82 -19.13 -23.19
N VAL A 136 -24.93 -17.88 -23.66
CA VAL A 136 -23.78 -17.03 -23.98
C VAL A 136 -23.26 -16.38 -22.69
N VAL A 137 -21.96 -16.41 -22.49
CA VAL A 137 -21.27 -15.77 -21.36
C VAL A 137 -20.30 -14.70 -21.84
N ASP A 138 -20.03 -13.72 -21.00
CA ASP A 138 -19.01 -12.71 -21.32
C ASP A 138 -17.61 -13.21 -20.97
N ARG A 139 -16.62 -12.78 -21.76
CA ARG A 139 -15.21 -13.01 -21.43
C ARG A 139 -14.84 -12.34 -20.10
N LEU A 140 -14.05 -13.03 -19.27
CA LEU A 140 -13.55 -12.48 -18.02
C LEU A 140 -12.64 -11.26 -18.28
N GLN A 141 -13.01 -10.13 -17.68
CA GLN A 141 -12.22 -8.91 -17.68
C GLN A 141 -11.73 -8.65 -16.26
N ILE A 142 -10.61 -7.93 -16.13
CA ILE A 142 -10.05 -7.54 -14.83
C ILE A 142 -11.09 -6.85 -13.93
N LYS A 143 -12.02 -6.06 -14.52
CA LYS A 143 -13.10 -5.37 -13.79
C LYS A 143 -14.04 -6.34 -13.07
N HIS A 144 -14.31 -7.51 -13.66
CA HIS A 144 -15.18 -8.54 -13.07
C HIS A 144 -14.61 -9.08 -11.77
N PHE A 145 -13.33 -8.87 -11.46
CA PHE A 145 -12.75 -9.26 -10.19
C PHE A 145 -12.55 -8.07 -9.23
N SER A 146 -13.24 -6.95 -9.44
CA SER A 146 -13.19 -5.81 -8.52
C SER A 146 -14.29 -5.89 -7.46
N PHE A 147 -13.97 -5.61 -6.20
CA PHE A 147 -14.97 -5.49 -5.13
C PHE A 147 -15.93 -4.30 -5.29
N ASN A 148 -15.56 -3.35 -6.16
CA ASN A 148 -16.33 -2.13 -6.43
C ASN A 148 -17.10 -2.20 -7.76
N GLU A 149 -16.95 -3.30 -8.52
CA GLU A 149 -17.68 -3.49 -9.77
C GLU A 149 -19.06 -4.10 -9.46
N PRO A 150 -20.18 -3.50 -9.88
CA PRO A 150 -21.51 -4.06 -9.68
C PRO A 150 -21.68 -5.43 -10.37
N SER A 151 -21.03 -5.60 -11.52
CA SER A 151 -20.92 -6.86 -12.25
C SER A 151 -19.79 -7.77 -11.74
N GLY A 152 -19.19 -7.43 -10.59
CA GLY A 152 -18.04 -8.13 -10.02
C GLY A 152 -18.39 -9.54 -9.53
N ILE A 153 -17.65 -10.52 -10.03
CA ILE A 153 -17.62 -11.91 -9.57
C ILE A 153 -16.94 -11.94 -8.19
N ARG A 154 -17.69 -12.39 -7.18
CA ARG A 154 -17.11 -12.68 -5.86
C ARG A 154 -16.44 -14.04 -5.89
N TRP A 155 -15.14 -14.06 -5.62
CA TRP A 155 -14.38 -15.28 -5.37
C TRP A 155 -15.09 -16.15 -4.32
N GLY A 156 -15.45 -17.37 -4.67
CA GLY A 156 -16.06 -18.35 -3.76
C GLY A 156 -17.58 -18.33 -3.64
N TYR A 157 -18.29 -17.41 -4.30
CA TYR A 157 -19.73 -17.58 -4.50
C TYR A 157 -19.94 -18.40 -5.77
N HIS A 158 -20.37 -19.64 -5.60
CA HIS A 158 -21.10 -20.37 -6.62
C HIS A 158 -21.98 -19.40 -7.41
N LEU A 159 -21.91 -19.52 -8.73
CA LEU A 159 -22.87 -18.98 -9.69
C LEU A 159 -24.27 -19.51 -9.30
N ARG A 160 -24.90 -18.90 -8.29
CA ARG A 160 -26.34 -18.97 -8.01
C ARG A 160 -26.92 -17.75 -8.69
N GLY A 161 -27.92 -18.02 -9.53
CA GLY A 161 -28.38 -17.15 -10.60
C GLY A 161 -28.52 -15.69 -10.20
N GLN A 162 -27.97 -14.83 -11.06
CA GLN A 162 -28.57 -13.52 -11.26
C GLN A 162 -29.88 -13.72 -12.03
N ASN A 163 -30.94 -13.97 -11.27
CA ASN A 163 -32.29 -13.57 -11.59
C ASN A 163 -32.91 -13.12 -10.27
N VAL A 164 -32.64 -11.88 -9.91
CA VAL A 164 -33.56 -11.11 -9.08
C VAL A 164 -33.88 -9.86 -9.86
N SER A 165 -34.94 -9.99 -10.66
CA SER A 165 -35.79 -8.89 -11.10
C SER A 165 -35.90 -7.85 -9.98
N LYS A 166 -35.56 -6.60 -10.31
CA LYS A 166 -36.01 -5.45 -9.53
C LYS A 166 -37.54 -5.47 -9.51
N LEU A 167 -38.10 -5.73 -8.34
CA LEU A 167 -39.27 -5.01 -7.82
C LEU A 167 -38.75 -4.13 -6.67
#